data_AF-A0A6N8NTD3-F1
#
_entry.id   AF-A0A6N8NTD3-F1
#
_cell.length_a   1.000
_cell.length_b   1.000
_cell.length_c   1.000
_cell.angle_alpha   90.00
_cell.angle_beta   90.00
_cell.angle_gamma   90.00
#
_symmetry.space_group_name_H-M   'P 1'
#
loop_
_entity.id
_entity.type
_entity.pdbx_description
1 polymer ?
#
loop_
_entity_poly.entity_id
_entity_poly.type
_entity_poly.pdbx_seq_one_letter_code
_entity_poly.pdbx_strand_id
1 'polypeptide(L)'
;IYGVLVTIPSVICAGLILPKFLGNLERPTPSFLKADQPVDMNNLPSFGVSILVPLIPAIIMISTTIANIWLVKDTPAWEVVNFIGSSPIAMFIAMVVAFVLFGTA
;
A
#
# COMPACT_ATOMS: atom_id res chain seq x y z
N ILE A 1 -0.38 -20.15 -4.79
CA ILE A 1 -0.82 -21.19 -3.81
C ILE A 1 -0.24 -20.93 -2.42
N TYR A 2 1.09 -20.91 -2.23
CA TYR A 2 1.69 -20.61 -0.91
C TYR A 2 1.31 -19.23 -0.34
N GLY A 3 1.18 -18.20 -1.19
CA GLY A 3 0.75 -16.86 -0.74
C GLY A 3 -0.61 -16.90 -0.04
N VAL A 4 -1.63 -17.53 -0.62
CA VAL A 4 -2.97 -17.63 0.00
C VAL A 4 -2.92 -18.41 1.32
N LEU A 5 -2.14 -19.49 1.36
CA LEU A 5 -1.97 -20.32 2.56
C LEU A 5 -1.32 -19.54 3.72
N VAL A 6 -0.45 -18.58 3.43
CA VAL A 6 0.22 -17.73 4.45
C VAL A 6 -0.58 -16.46 4.78
N THR A 7 -1.27 -15.88 3.79
CA THR A 7 -2.04 -14.64 3.96
C THR A 7 -3.24 -14.85 4.88
N ILE A 8 -4.00 -15.96 4.72
CA ILE A 8 -5.18 -16.25 5.54
C ILE A 8 -4.85 -16.26 7.05
N PRO A 9 -3.89 -17.09 7.54
CA PRO A 9 -3.55 -17.08 8.96
C PRO A 9 -2.94 -15.75 9.40
N SER A 10 -2.16 -15.07 8.56
CA SER A 10 -1.58 -13.76 8.91
C SER A 10 -2.66 -12.69 9.14
N VAL A 11 -3.67 -12.62 8.26
CA VAL A 11 -4.79 -11.67 8.39
C VAL A 11 -5.66 -11.99 9.61
N ILE A 12 -5.91 -13.28 9.90
CA ILE A 12 -6.66 -13.68 11.10
C ILE A 12 -5.88 -13.30 12.37
N CYS A 13 -4.58 -13.56 12.40
CA CYS A 13 -3.71 -13.22 13.52
C CYS A 13 -3.69 -11.71 13.76
N ALA A 14 -3.45 -10.90 12.73
CA ALA A 14 -3.38 -9.45 12.84
C ALA A 14 -4.74 -8.79 13.11
N GLY A 15 -5.80 -9.27 12.45
CA GLY A 15 -7.11 -8.63 12.48
C GLY A 15 -8.00 -9.06 13.66
N LEU A 16 -7.91 -10.31 14.11
CA LEU A 16 -8.81 -10.84 15.15
C LEU A 16 -8.08 -11.25 16.43
N ILE A 17 -6.95 -11.95 16.32
CA ILE A 17 -6.27 -12.49 17.50
C ILE A 17 -5.52 -11.38 18.24
N LEU A 18 -4.79 -10.53 17.52
CA LEU A 18 -4.02 -9.43 18.10
C LEU A 18 -4.87 -8.45 18.93
N PRO A 19 -6.01 -7.91 18.44
CA PRO A 19 -6.84 -7.02 19.26
C PRO A 19 -7.44 -7.74 20.47
N LYS A 20 -7.80 -9.03 20.35
CA LYS A 20 -8.25 -9.84 21.50
C LYS A 20 -7.15 -10.07 22.52
N PHE A 21 -5.91 -10.23 22.08
CA PHE A 21 -4.74 -10.40 22.94
C PHE A 21 -4.36 -9.09 23.66
N LEU A 22 -4.46 -7.96 22.96
CA LEU A 22 -4.17 -6.63 23.51
C LEU A 22 -5.27 -6.12 24.47
N GLY A 23 -6.46 -6.70 24.45
CA GLY A 23 -7.56 -6.37 25.36
C GLY A 23 -8.17 -4.99 25.10
N ASN A 24 -8.75 -4.34 26.11
CA ASN A 24 -9.30 -3.00 25.95
C ASN A 24 -8.17 -1.95 25.96
N LEU A 25 -7.90 -1.37 24.78
CA LEU A 25 -6.89 -0.32 24.59
C LEU A 25 -7.43 1.09 24.84
N GLU A 26 -8.68 1.23 25.30
CA GLU A 26 -9.24 2.49 25.80
C GLU A 26 -8.56 2.90 27.11
N ARG A 27 -7.32 3.37 27.00
CA ARG A 27 -6.60 4.07 28.05
C ARG A 27 -6.61 5.55 27.71
N PRO A 28 -6.90 6.45 28.67
CA PRO A 28 -6.81 7.88 28.41
C PRO A 28 -5.39 8.19 27.93
N THR A 29 -5.27 8.74 26.72
CA THR A 29 -3.98 9.17 26.18
C THR A 29 -3.41 10.23 27.13
N PRO A 30 -2.17 10.03 27.64
CA PRO A 30 -1.51 11.03 28.47
C PRO A 30 -1.47 12.38 27.77
N SER A 31 -1.55 13.49 28.51
CA SER A 31 -1.61 14.84 27.93
C SER A 31 -0.46 15.16 26.97
N PHE A 32 0.72 14.54 27.16
CA PHE A 32 1.89 14.67 26.30
C PHE A 32 1.87 13.80 25.03
N LEU A 33 0.92 12.85 24.93
CA LEU A 33 0.68 12.00 23.73
C LEU A 33 -0.60 12.41 22.99
N LYS A 34 -1.34 13.40 23.49
CA LYS A 34 -2.46 13.98 22.76
C LYS A 34 -1.90 14.84 21.64
N ALA A 35 -2.38 14.63 20.43
CA ALA A 35 -2.12 15.55 19.33
C ALA A 35 -2.61 16.95 19.73
N ASP A 36 -1.78 17.97 19.52
CA ASP A 36 -2.12 19.38 19.81
C ASP A 36 -3.36 19.84 19.03
N GLN A 37 -3.64 19.20 17.89
CA GLN A 37 -4.85 19.37 17.09
C GLN A 37 -5.55 18.03 16.90
N PRO A 38 -6.87 17.94 17.14
CA PRO A 38 -7.63 16.75 16.81
C PRO A 38 -7.57 16.53 15.29
N VAL A 39 -7.35 15.28 14.88
CA VAL A 39 -7.40 14.90 13.45
C VAL A 39 -8.81 15.21 12.93
N ASP A 40 -8.90 16.09 11.95
CA ASP A 40 -10.18 16.39 11.31
C ASP A 40 -10.63 15.15 10.53
N MET A 41 -11.73 14.54 10.98
CA MET A 41 -12.29 13.33 10.36
C MET A 41 -12.77 13.58 8.92
N ASN A 42 -12.98 14.84 8.52
CA ASN A 42 -13.30 15.21 7.14
C ASN A 42 -12.07 15.24 6.23
N ASN A 43 -10.87 15.28 6.80
CA ASN A 43 -9.58 15.38 6.11
C ASN A 43 -8.84 14.03 6.15
N LEU A 44 -9.61 12.93 6.12
CA LEU A 44 -9.09 11.57 6.03
C LEU A 44 -9.17 11.09 4.59
N PRO A 45 -8.16 10.38 4.07
CA PRO A 45 -8.24 9.78 2.75
C PRO A 45 -9.42 8.81 2.70
N SER A 46 -10.21 8.91 1.62
CA SER A 46 -11.34 8.00 1.41
C SER A 46 -10.87 6.54 1.41
N PHE A 47 -11.75 5.64 1.86
CA PHE A 47 -11.45 4.20 1.94
C PHE A 47 -10.91 3.61 0.62
N GLY A 48 -11.44 4.07 -0.52
CA GLY A 48 -10.98 3.64 -1.84
C GLY A 48 -9.52 4.01 -2.12
N VAL A 49 -9.11 5.24 -1.75
CA VAL A 49 -7.71 5.69 -1.90
C VAL A 49 -6.79 4.88 -1.00
N SER A 50 -7.22 4.60 0.24
CA SER A 50 -6.45 3.79 1.20
C SER A 50 -6.21 2.35 0.75
N ILE A 51 -7.11 1.78 -0.06
CA ILE A 51 -6.90 0.46 -0.69
C ILE A 51 -6.07 0.58 -1.97
N LEU A 52 -6.34 1.58 -2.81
CA LEU A 52 -5.69 1.72 -4.11
C LEU A 52 -4.19 1.94 -3.98
N VAL A 53 -3.75 2.81 -3.06
CA VAL A 53 -2.34 3.20 -2.92
C VAL A 53 -1.41 1.99 -2.72
N PRO A 54 -1.67 1.07 -1.76
CA PRO A 54 -0.87 -0.16 -1.63
C PRO A 54 -0.90 -1.09 -2.85
N LEU A 55 -1.94 -1.01 -3.70
CA LEU A 55 -2.08 -1.85 -4.90
C LEU A 55 -1.30 -1.31 -6.11
N ILE A 56 -0.91 -0.04 -6.12
CA ILE A 56 -0.21 0.61 -7.24
C ILE A 56 1.02 -0.18 -7.73
N PRO A 57 1.95 -0.63 -6.88
CA PRO A 57 3.13 -1.36 -7.35
C PRO A 57 2.74 -2.64 -8.10
N ALA A 58 1.76 -3.38 -7.58
CA ALA A 58 1.27 -4.59 -8.20
C ALA A 58 0.63 -4.31 -9.57
N ILE A 59 -0.16 -3.24 -9.68
CA ILE A 59 -0.76 -2.81 -10.95
C ILE A 59 0.33 -2.50 -11.97
N ILE A 60 1.36 -1.72 -11.61
CA ILE A 60 2.47 -1.38 -12.51
C ILE A 60 3.22 -2.62 -13.00
N MET A 61 3.53 -3.57 -12.10
CA MET A 61 4.23 -4.81 -12.44
C MET A 61 3.39 -5.72 -13.36
N ILE A 62 2.09 -5.82 -13.10
CA ILE A 62 1.16 -6.59 -13.94
C ILE A 62 1.04 -5.94 -15.33
N SER A 63 0.88 -4.61 -15.40
CA SER A 63 0.84 -3.87 -16.67
C SER A 63 2.11 -4.04 -17.49
N THR A 64 3.27 -4.04 -16.84
CA THR A 64 4.56 -4.31 -17.50
C THR A 64 4.60 -5.72 -18.09
N THR A 65 4.11 -6.70 -17.33
CA THR A 65 4.03 -8.10 -17.78
C THR A 65 3.13 -8.25 -19.01
N ILE A 66 1.99 -7.55 -19.02
CA ILE A 66 1.07 -7.53 -20.17
C ILE A 66 1.72 -6.82 -21.38
N ALA A 67 2.39 -5.69 -21.17
CA ALA A 67 3.07 -4.96 -22.23
C ALA A 67 4.19 -5.79 -22.88
N ASN A 68 4.93 -6.56 -22.08
CA ASN A 68 5.98 -7.47 -22.55
C ASN A 68 5.50 -8.59 -23.48
N ILE A 69 4.18 -8.85 -23.57
CA ILE A 69 3.62 -9.80 -24.55
C ILE A 69 3.77 -9.27 -25.98
N TRP A 70 3.72 -7.94 -26.14
CA TRP A 70 3.72 -7.28 -27.45
C TRP A 70 5.06 -6.61 -27.78
N LEU A 71 5.91 -6.40 -26.77
CA LEU A 71 7.21 -5.75 -26.93
C LEU A 71 8.30 -6.73 -27.35
N VAL A 72 9.10 -6.31 -28.33
CA VAL A 72 10.29 -7.04 -28.76
C VAL A 72 11.41 -6.81 -27.76
N LYS A 73 12.08 -7.89 -27.33
CA LYS A 73 13.22 -7.84 -26.41
C LYS A 73 14.32 -6.93 -26.96
N ASP A 74 15.06 -6.28 -26.05
CA ASP A 74 16.21 -5.41 -26.36
C ASP A 74 15.86 -4.20 -27.26
N THR A 75 14.57 -3.83 -27.31
CA THR A 75 14.14 -2.54 -27.84
C THR A 75 14.14 -1.49 -26.73
N PRO A 76 14.36 -0.20 -27.06
CA PRO A 76 14.30 0.87 -26.06
C PRO A 76 12.94 0.93 -25.35
N ALA A 77 11.85 0.59 -26.06
CA ALA A 77 10.52 0.50 -25.46
C ALA A 77 10.43 -0.62 -24.41
N TRP A 78 11.04 -1.78 -24.68
CA TRP A 78 11.11 -2.90 -23.73
C TRP A 78 11.92 -2.54 -22.49
N GLU A 79 13.07 -1.87 -22.64
CA GLU A 79 13.91 -1.45 -21.51
C GLU A 79 13.18 -0.46 -20.59
N VAL A 80 12.55 0.57 -21.16
CA VAL A 80 11.81 1.59 -20.40
C VAL A 80 10.65 0.96 -19.62
N VAL A 81 9.90 0.07 -20.26
CA VAL A 81 8.77 -0.60 -19.61
C VAL A 81 9.25 -1.48 -18.46
N ASN A 82 10.30 -2.29 -18.66
CA ASN A 82 10.84 -3.16 -17.61
C ASN A 82 11.53 -2.39 -16.48
N PHE A 83 12.09 -1.21 -16.77
CA PHE A 83 12.62 -0.31 -15.75
C PHE A 83 11.50 0.20 -14.83
N ILE A 84 10.44 0.78 -15.40
CA ILE A 84 9.26 1.26 -14.65
C ILE A 84 8.60 0.10 -13.89
N GLY A 85 8.51 -1.06 -14.52
CA GLY A 85 7.95 -2.29 -13.96
C GLY A 85 8.81 -3.00 -12.93
N SER A 86 10.04 -2.55 -12.68
CA SER A 86 10.90 -3.19 -11.70
C SER A 86 10.38 -2.95 -10.27
N SER A 87 10.50 -3.96 -9.40
CA SER A 87 9.97 -3.88 -8.03
C SER A 87 10.42 -2.63 -7.26
N PRO A 88 11.70 -2.23 -7.26
CA PRO A 88 12.13 -1.02 -6.56
C PRO A 88 11.51 0.27 -7.13
N ILE A 89 11.37 0.38 -8.45
CA ILE A 89 10.88 1.58 -9.11
C ILE A 89 9.36 1.70 -8.97
N ALA A 90 8.64 0.60 -9.17
CA ALA A 90 7.20 0.55 -8.93
C ALA A 90 6.84 0.92 -7.49
N MET A 91 7.63 0.44 -6.51
CA MET A 91 7.48 0.83 -5.10
C MET A 91 7.78 2.31 -4.86
N PHE A 92 8.83 2.84 -5.49
CA PHE A 92 9.17 4.26 -5.39
C PHE A 92 8.05 5.15 -5.95
N ILE A 93 7.51 4.80 -7.12
CA ILE A 93 6.37 5.51 -7.72
C ILE A 93 5.17 5.46 -6.79
N ALA A 94 4.83 4.29 -6.26
CA ALA A 94 3.72 4.13 -5.32
C ALA A 94 3.91 4.95 -4.03
N MET A 95 5.14 5.03 -3.50
CA MET A 95 5.47 5.86 -2.35
C MET A 95 5.25 7.35 -2.64
N VAL A 96 5.70 7.84 -3.79
CA VAL A 96 5.47 9.24 -4.19
C VAL A 96 3.97 9.51 -4.32
N VAL A 97 3.22 8.60 -4.95
CA VAL A 97 1.76 8.72 -5.06
C VAL A 97 1.09 8.68 -3.68
N ALA A 98 1.58 7.85 -2.75
CA ALA A 98 1.09 7.80 -1.38
C ALA A 98 1.28 9.13 -0.66
N PHE A 99 2.45 9.78 -0.78
CA PHE A 99 2.70 11.08 -0.17
C PHE A 99 1.79 12.17 -0.72
N VAL A 100 1.49 12.15 -2.02
CA VAL A 100 0.54 13.09 -2.60
C VAL A 100 -0.87 12.78 -2.10
N LEU A 101 -1.37 11.56 -2.26
CA LEU A 101 -2.76 11.22 -1.98
C LEU A 101 -3.11 11.20 -0.49
N PHE A 102 -2.15 10.89 0.39
CA PHE A 102 -2.37 10.91 1.85
C PHE A 102 -1.93 12.23 2.49
N GLY A 103 -1.02 12.98 1.87
CA GLY A 103 -0.53 14.26 2.40
C GLY A 103 -1.38 15.46 2.00
N THR A 104 -2.18 15.37 0.92
CA THR A 104 -3.12 16.44 0.51
C THR A 104 -4.57 16.15 0.90
N ALA A 105 -4.85 14.97 1.46
CA ALA A 105 -6.19 14.57 1.91
C ALA A 105 -6.46 15.04 3.34
#